data_AF-A0A969AUR0-F1
#
_entry.id   AF-A0A969AUR0-F1
#
_cell.length_a   1.000
_cell.length_b   1.000
_cell.length_c   1.000
_cell.angle_alpha   90.00
_cell.angle_beta   90.00
_cell.angle_gamma   90.00
#
_symmetry.space_group_name_H-M   'P 1'
#
loop_
_entity.id
_entity.type
_entity.pdbx_description
1 polymer ?
#
loop_
_entity_poly.entity_id
_entity_poly.type
_entity_poly.pdbx_seq_one_letter_code
_entity_poly.pdbx_strand_id
1 'polypeptide(L)'
;MTSQHEHEWIRQQAAASLLRIDPTNVGCLDLIVNLLKTTESWRTQAKIVDSIEQTSFGNLIAINRLEDFLENCSNNYVKKKTAISLAKINPGNAKAISTLLQILRDSNNSPRANDDIVWSLGEIGENNLEVVRMLIQLFERKHDSENGLVNHLHERNLSFESRSLCKAATQSMYRTVVENLKRYLSDENFKNHFEQFKAAYESVWHCAENMNYQDFCRAWNSSPRVEPSKN
;
A
#
# COMPACT_ATOMS: atom_id res chain seq x y z
N MET A 1 18.06 27.17 22.66
CA MET A 1 17.57 26.29 21.56
C MET A 1 18.17 24.87 21.60
N THR A 2 19.34 24.64 22.20
CA THR A 2 19.99 23.30 22.29
C THR A 2 19.34 22.34 23.30
N SER A 3 18.92 22.83 24.46
CA SER A 3 18.35 21.99 25.55
C SER A 3 17.10 21.21 25.14
N GLN A 4 16.18 21.81 24.37
CA GLN A 4 14.89 21.17 24.03
C GLN A 4 15.08 19.98 23.08
N HIS A 5 16.03 20.08 22.15
CA HIS A 5 16.41 18.99 21.24
C HIS A 5 17.12 17.84 21.96
N GLU A 6 17.99 18.14 22.93
CA GLU A 6 18.67 17.14 23.75
C GLU A 6 17.66 16.35 24.61
N HIS A 7 16.70 17.03 25.22
CA HIS A 7 15.63 16.38 25.98
C HIS A 7 14.72 15.52 25.10
N GLU A 8 14.51 15.88 23.84
CA GLU A 8 13.71 15.08 22.92
C GLU A 8 14.47 13.83 22.47
N TRP A 9 15.76 13.95 22.13
CA TRP A 9 16.60 12.82 21.75
C TRP A 9 16.75 11.79 22.88
N ILE A 10 16.98 12.25 24.12
CA ILE A 10 17.08 11.37 25.29
C ILE A 10 15.75 10.63 25.52
N ARG A 11 14.62 11.34 25.40
CA ARG A 11 13.29 10.72 25.55
C ARG A 11 13.04 9.65 24.47
N GLN A 12 13.45 9.90 23.22
CA GLN A 12 13.36 8.91 22.13
C GLN A 12 14.21 7.66 22.41
N GLN A 13 15.47 7.83 22.84
CA GLN A 13 16.36 6.71 23.11
C GLN A 13 15.85 5.88 24.30
N ALA A 14 15.34 6.53 25.34
CA ALA A 14 14.73 5.84 26.48
C ALA A 14 13.49 5.04 26.05
N ALA A 15 12.59 5.68 25.31
CA ALA A 15 11.41 5.04 24.71
C ALA A 15 11.77 3.81 23.87
N ALA A 16 12.68 3.96 22.91
CA ALA A 16 13.08 2.87 22.01
C ALA A 16 13.77 1.73 22.77
N SER A 17 14.59 2.06 23.78
CA SER A 17 15.24 1.05 24.62
C SER A 17 14.23 0.29 25.47
N LEU A 18 13.23 0.98 26.02
CA LEU A 18 12.15 0.37 26.79
C LEU A 18 11.29 -0.57 25.95
N LEU A 19 10.92 -0.16 24.72
CA LEU A 19 10.22 -1.03 23.75
C LEU A 19 11.03 -2.28 23.38
N ARG A 20 12.36 -2.16 23.29
CA ARG A 20 13.23 -3.31 23.02
C ARG A 20 13.35 -4.28 24.19
N ILE A 21 13.23 -3.78 25.43
CA ILE A 21 13.32 -4.60 26.64
C ILE A 21 12.02 -5.38 26.84
N ASP A 22 10.87 -4.70 26.73
CA ASP A 22 9.55 -5.31 26.84
C ASP A 22 8.57 -4.62 25.88
N PRO A 23 8.39 -5.18 24.67
CA PRO A 23 7.45 -4.65 23.69
C PRO A 23 5.98 -4.73 24.11
N THR A 24 5.67 -5.50 25.15
CA THR A 24 4.31 -5.67 25.69
C THR A 24 4.03 -4.72 26.84
N ASN A 25 5.03 -3.96 27.29
CA ASN A 25 4.87 -3.03 28.40
C ASN A 25 3.96 -1.85 28.02
N VAL A 26 2.75 -1.86 28.58
CA VAL A 26 1.72 -0.84 28.33
C VAL A 26 2.21 0.57 28.67
N GLY A 27 2.93 0.74 29.79
CA GLY A 27 3.46 2.03 30.21
C GLY A 27 4.50 2.59 29.23
N CYS A 28 5.33 1.72 28.66
CA CYS A 28 6.30 2.10 27.65
C CYS A 28 5.61 2.49 26.34
N LEU A 29 4.61 1.72 25.90
CA LEU A 29 3.81 2.05 24.71
C LEU A 29 3.05 3.37 24.86
N ASP A 30 2.42 3.61 26.01
CA ASP A 30 1.72 4.87 26.26
C ASP A 30 2.68 6.07 26.28
N LEU A 31 3.86 5.93 26.88
CA LEU A 31 4.90 6.97 26.84
C LEU A 31 5.33 7.27 25.40
N ILE A 32 5.51 6.24 24.59
CA ILE A 32 5.98 6.34 23.21
C ILE A 32 4.93 6.97 22.31
N VAL A 33 3.67 6.60 22.48
CA VAL A 33 2.56 7.20 21.74
C VAL A 33 2.33 8.65 22.15
N ASN A 34 2.51 8.96 23.44
CA ASN A 34 2.48 10.36 23.90
C ASN A 34 3.62 11.16 23.26
N LEU A 35 4.83 10.61 23.15
CA LEU A 35 5.93 11.25 22.43
C LEU A 35 5.60 11.44 20.95
N LEU A 36 4.99 10.44 20.31
CA LEU A 36 4.56 10.49 18.91
C LEU A 36 3.54 11.62 18.66
N LYS A 37 2.60 11.82 19.59
CA LYS A 37 1.57 12.86 19.52
C LYS A 37 2.08 14.26 19.87
N THR A 38 3.05 14.38 20.78
CA THR A 38 3.52 15.68 21.31
C THR A 38 4.71 16.27 20.56
N THR A 39 5.44 15.46 19.80
CA THR A 39 6.53 15.96 18.95
C THR A 39 5.98 16.64 17.68
N GLU A 40 6.53 17.80 17.35
CA GLU A 40 6.22 18.53 16.10
C GLU A 40 7.09 18.05 14.92
N SER A 41 8.17 17.33 15.20
CA SER A 41 9.14 16.90 14.19
C SER A 41 8.64 15.65 13.47
N TRP A 42 8.25 15.79 12.20
CA TRP A 42 7.85 14.64 11.36
C TRP A 42 8.92 13.55 11.29
N ARG A 43 10.21 13.93 11.36
CA ARG A 43 11.33 12.98 11.40
C ARG A 43 11.37 12.19 12.70
N THR A 44 11.06 12.86 13.82
CA THR A 44 10.92 12.20 15.12
C THR A 44 9.74 11.23 15.09
N GLN A 45 8.58 11.68 14.60
CA GLN A 45 7.39 10.84 14.48
C GLN A 45 7.67 9.57 13.67
N ALA A 46 8.33 9.72 12.51
CA ALA A 46 8.71 8.58 11.67
C ALA A 46 9.61 7.58 12.40
N LYS A 47 10.62 8.03 13.16
CA LYS A 47 11.49 7.15 13.94
C LYS A 47 10.76 6.41 15.06
N ILE A 48 9.80 7.06 15.69
CA ILE A 48 8.98 6.42 16.72
C ILE A 48 8.12 5.32 16.09
N VAL A 49 7.47 5.62 14.96
CA VAL A 49 6.69 4.64 14.19
C VAL A 49 7.57 3.45 13.76
N ASP A 50 8.80 3.70 13.28
CA ASP A 50 9.78 2.63 12.97
C ASP A 50 10.09 1.75 14.17
N SER A 51 10.23 2.35 15.35
CA SER A 51 10.53 1.60 16.58
C SER A 51 9.37 0.71 17.00
N ILE A 52 8.13 1.20 16.85
CA ILE A 52 6.91 0.42 17.11
C ILE A 52 6.80 -0.73 16.10
N GLU A 53 7.03 -0.47 14.80
CA GLU A 53 7.01 -1.49 13.74
C GLU A 53 7.92 -2.68 14.07
N GLN A 54 9.14 -2.42 14.53
CA GLN A 54 10.16 -3.45 14.77
C GLN A 54 9.89 -4.31 16.02
N THR A 55 9.02 -3.84 16.92
CA THR A 55 8.89 -4.42 18.26
C THR A 55 7.49 -4.92 18.56
N SER A 56 6.46 -4.43 17.87
CA SER A 56 5.06 -4.56 18.30
C SER A 56 4.18 -5.38 17.34
N PHE A 57 4.76 -6.38 16.65
CA PHE A 57 3.98 -7.27 15.78
C PHE A 57 2.86 -7.98 16.56
N GLY A 58 1.62 -7.86 16.09
CA GLY A 58 0.43 -8.42 16.73
C GLY A 58 0.03 -7.78 18.07
N ASN A 59 0.71 -6.72 18.53
CA ASN A 59 0.39 -6.07 19.80
C ASN A 59 -0.83 -5.15 19.64
N LEU A 60 -1.98 -5.58 20.17
CA LEU A 60 -3.25 -4.87 20.08
C LEU A 60 -3.20 -3.44 20.65
N ILE A 61 -2.40 -3.20 21.68
CA ILE A 61 -2.27 -1.87 22.29
C ILE A 61 -1.52 -0.96 21.32
N ALA A 62 -0.40 -1.41 20.77
CA ALA A 62 0.35 -0.65 19.77
C ALA A 62 -0.49 -0.37 18.52
N ILE A 63 -1.25 -1.39 18.05
CA ILE A 63 -2.17 -1.28 16.92
C ILE A 63 -3.19 -0.18 17.17
N ASN A 64 -3.97 -0.25 18.27
CA ASN A 64 -5.00 0.74 18.59
C ASN A 64 -4.42 2.16 18.70
N ARG A 65 -3.21 2.28 19.28
CA ARG A 65 -2.55 3.57 19.45
C ARG A 65 -2.05 4.17 18.13
N LEU A 66 -1.52 3.35 17.22
CA LEU A 66 -1.16 3.79 15.88
C LEU A 66 -2.40 4.14 15.06
N GLU A 67 -3.50 3.40 15.22
CA GLU A 67 -4.79 3.72 14.62
C GLU A 67 -5.31 5.10 15.08
N ASP A 68 -5.28 5.38 16.38
CA ASP A 68 -5.67 6.70 16.94
C ASP A 68 -4.77 7.82 16.41
N PHE A 69 -3.46 7.56 16.32
CA PHE A 69 -2.50 8.54 15.81
C PHE A 69 -2.73 8.82 14.32
N LEU A 70 -3.04 7.79 13.53
CA LEU A 70 -3.26 7.90 12.09
C LEU A 70 -4.44 8.81 11.72
N GLU A 71 -5.51 8.78 12.52
CA GLU A 71 -6.69 9.66 12.35
C GLU A 71 -6.36 11.14 12.53
N ASN A 72 -5.44 11.44 13.45
CA ASN A 72 -5.13 12.80 13.86
C ASN A 72 -3.83 13.34 13.24
N CYS A 73 -3.15 12.52 12.41
CA CYS A 73 -1.90 12.90 11.77
C CYS A 73 -2.15 13.75 10.52
N SER A 74 -1.70 15.01 10.56
CA SER A 74 -1.81 15.96 9.44
C SER A 74 -0.67 15.85 8.43
N ASN A 75 0.48 15.28 8.81
CA ASN A 75 1.63 15.16 7.93
C ASN A 75 1.51 13.92 7.03
N ASN A 76 1.38 14.13 5.71
CA ASN A 76 1.19 13.03 4.74
C ASN A 76 2.32 11.98 4.75
N TYR A 77 3.57 12.38 4.96
CA TYR A 77 4.69 11.44 5.03
C TYR A 77 4.56 10.54 6.26
N VAL A 78 4.28 11.13 7.42
CA VAL A 78 4.10 10.39 8.68
C VAL A 78 2.83 9.54 8.62
N LYS A 79 1.76 10.03 8.01
CA LYS A 79 0.51 9.29 7.79
C LYS A 79 0.75 8.04 6.93
N LYS A 80 1.43 8.19 5.78
CA LYS A 80 1.85 7.06 4.93
C LYS A 80 2.69 6.06 5.73
N LYS A 81 3.73 6.55 6.42
CA LYS A 81 4.63 5.70 7.20
C LYS A 81 3.87 4.91 8.29
N THR A 82 3.01 5.60 9.03
CA THR A 82 2.17 5.00 10.07
C THR A 82 1.25 3.93 9.51
N ALA A 83 0.57 4.18 8.39
CA ALA A 83 -0.31 3.19 7.77
C ALA A 83 0.48 1.96 7.28
N ILE A 84 1.66 2.14 6.67
CA ILE A 84 2.53 1.01 6.28
C ILE A 84 2.99 0.22 7.51
N SER A 85 3.45 0.89 8.57
CA SER A 85 3.90 0.21 9.79
C SER A 85 2.76 -0.51 10.49
N LEU A 86 1.57 0.10 10.57
CA LEU A 86 0.36 -0.51 11.10
C LEU A 86 -0.01 -1.78 10.33
N ALA A 87 0.11 -1.75 9.00
CA ALA A 87 -0.16 -2.91 8.17
C ALA A 87 0.85 -4.04 8.36
N LYS A 88 2.12 -3.72 8.61
CA LYS A 88 3.16 -4.72 8.90
C LYS A 88 2.97 -5.39 10.26
N ILE A 89 2.58 -4.63 11.29
CA ILE A 89 2.34 -5.19 12.62
C ILE A 89 0.98 -5.87 12.74
N ASN A 90 0.03 -5.55 11.85
CA ASN A 90 -1.31 -6.12 11.79
C ASN A 90 -1.75 -6.31 10.32
N PRO A 91 -1.30 -7.38 9.65
CA PRO A 91 -1.71 -7.68 8.28
C PRO A 91 -3.24 -7.74 8.15
N GLY A 92 -3.80 -7.14 7.09
CA GLY A 92 -5.25 -7.03 6.92
C GLY A 92 -5.93 -5.91 7.73
N ASN A 93 -5.16 -5.06 8.43
CA ASN A 93 -5.73 -3.92 9.15
C ASN A 93 -6.52 -2.97 8.23
N ALA A 94 -7.84 -2.91 8.43
CA ALA A 94 -8.75 -2.18 7.57
C ALA A 94 -8.47 -0.67 7.53
N LYS A 95 -8.00 -0.09 8.64
CA LYS A 95 -7.72 1.35 8.76
C LYS A 95 -6.44 1.76 8.04
N ALA A 96 -5.40 0.92 8.12
CA ALA A 96 -4.20 1.06 7.32
C ALA A 96 -4.53 0.96 5.82
N ILE A 97 -5.28 -0.07 5.42
CA ILE A 97 -5.68 -0.27 4.02
C ILE A 97 -6.48 0.94 3.51
N SER A 98 -7.52 1.37 4.22
CA SER A 98 -8.35 2.51 3.79
C SER A 98 -7.55 3.80 3.68
N THR A 99 -6.60 4.03 4.60
CA THR A 99 -5.72 5.20 4.55
C THR A 99 -4.77 5.16 3.36
N LEU A 100 -4.14 4.00 3.08
CA LEU A 100 -3.25 3.85 1.92
C LEU A 100 -4.01 4.00 0.59
N LEU A 101 -5.22 3.46 0.50
CA LEU A 101 -6.11 3.65 -0.64
C LEU A 101 -6.50 5.12 -0.83
N GLN A 102 -6.82 5.82 0.26
CA GLN A 102 -7.10 7.26 0.21
C GLN A 102 -5.88 8.05 -0.30
N ILE A 103 -4.68 7.75 0.20
CA ILE A 103 -3.46 8.44 -0.25
C ILE A 103 -3.24 8.24 -1.76
N LEU A 104 -3.48 7.05 -2.32
CA LEU A 104 -3.37 6.79 -3.76
C LEU A 104 -4.44 7.48 -4.61
N ARG A 105 -5.64 7.70 -4.05
CA ARG A 105 -6.73 8.44 -4.69
C ARG A 105 -6.42 9.93 -4.72
N ASP A 106 -5.92 10.46 -3.61
CA ASP A 106 -5.62 11.89 -3.44
C ASP A 106 -4.28 12.28 -4.10
N SER A 107 -3.41 11.31 -4.40
CA SER A 107 -2.13 11.55 -5.04
C SER A 107 -2.30 11.90 -6.53
N ASN A 108 -2.24 13.20 -6.84
CA ASN A 108 -1.78 13.72 -8.14
C ASN A 108 -0.23 13.74 -8.23
N ASN A 109 0.48 13.09 -7.30
CA ASN A 109 1.90 13.31 -7.02
C ASN A 109 2.81 12.11 -7.35
N SER A 110 4.09 12.47 -7.53
CA SER A 110 5.30 11.68 -7.81
C SER A 110 5.14 10.14 -7.89
N PRO A 111 5.44 9.53 -9.06
CA PRO A 111 5.44 8.08 -9.27
C PRO A 111 6.08 7.26 -8.15
N ARG A 112 7.26 7.69 -7.65
CA ARG A 112 8.02 6.97 -6.61
C ARG A 112 7.34 6.94 -5.25
N ALA A 113 6.49 7.91 -4.93
CA ALA A 113 5.79 7.94 -3.64
C ALA A 113 4.68 6.87 -3.59
N ASN A 114 4.23 6.38 -4.74
CA ASN A 114 3.15 5.41 -4.85
C ASN A 114 3.67 3.97 -4.80
N ASP A 115 4.88 3.67 -5.29
CA ASP A 115 5.47 2.31 -5.29
C ASP A 115 5.37 1.61 -3.94
N ASP A 116 5.82 2.27 -2.85
CA ASP A 116 5.78 1.64 -1.52
C ASP A 116 4.34 1.37 -1.06
N ILE A 117 3.40 2.23 -1.46
CA ILE A 117 1.98 2.09 -1.10
C ILE A 117 1.38 0.92 -1.87
N VAL A 118 1.61 0.87 -3.18
CA VAL A 118 1.19 -0.22 -4.07
C VAL A 118 1.71 -1.56 -3.55
N TRP A 119 3.02 -1.64 -3.28
CA TRP A 119 3.65 -2.83 -2.72
C TRP A 119 3.05 -3.21 -1.37
N SER A 120 2.92 -2.25 -0.45
CA SER A 120 2.35 -2.52 0.88
C SER A 120 0.92 -3.02 0.78
N LEU A 121 0.10 -2.43 -0.10
CA LEU A 121 -1.26 -2.89 -0.36
C LEU A 121 -1.31 -4.31 -0.91
N GLY A 122 -0.34 -4.70 -1.76
CA GLY A 122 -0.18 -6.09 -2.19
C GLY A 122 0.08 -7.07 -1.05
N GLU A 123 0.96 -6.70 -0.11
CA GLU A 123 1.29 -7.55 1.05
C GLU A 123 0.13 -7.72 2.03
N ILE A 124 -0.64 -6.66 2.26
CA ILE A 124 -1.58 -6.58 3.39
C ILE A 124 -3.04 -6.66 2.98
N GLY A 125 -3.32 -6.44 1.69
CA GLY A 125 -4.64 -6.40 1.10
C GLY A 125 -5.09 -7.74 0.54
N GLU A 126 -4.52 -8.85 1.02
CA GLU A 126 -4.95 -10.19 0.63
C GLU A 126 -6.47 -10.32 0.83
N ASN A 127 -7.15 -10.82 -0.20
CA ASN A 127 -8.59 -10.99 -0.21
C ASN A 127 -9.38 -9.70 0.05
N ASN A 128 -8.79 -8.53 -0.25
CA ASN A 128 -9.48 -7.24 -0.19
C ASN A 128 -9.84 -6.74 -1.60
N LEU A 129 -11.14 -6.78 -1.91
CA LEU A 129 -11.64 -6.42 -3.24
C LEU A 129 -11.41 -4.96 -3.59
N GLU A 130 -11.41 -4.06 -2.59
CA GLU A 130 -11.14 -2.64 -2.82
C GLU A 130 -9.69 -2.42 -3.22
N VAL A 131 -8.76 -3.15 -2.61
CA VAL A 131 -7.34 -3.15 -2.99
C VAL A 131 -7.16 -3.68 -4.41
N VAL A 132 -7.73 -4.84 -4.74
CA VAL A 132 -7.67 -5.41 -6.09
C VAL A 132 -8.21 -4.43 -7.14
N ARG A 133 -9.35 -3.78 -6.87
CA ARG A 133 -9.92 -2.78 -7.79
C ARG A 133 -9.02 -1.56 -7.94
N MET A 134 -8.44 -1.05 -6.86
CA MET A 134 -7.52 0.08 -6.92
C MET A 134 -6.28 -0.27 -7.74
N LEU A 135 -5.68 -1.44 -7.50
CA LEU A 135 -4.52 -1.91 -8.25
C LEU A 135 -4.84 -2.05 -9.75
N ILE A 136 -6.01 -2.59 -10.11
CA ILE A 136 -6.48 -2.62 -11.51
C ILE A 136 -6.65 -1.20 -12.09
N GLN A 137 -7.21 -0.26 -11.33
CA GLN A 137 -7.37 1.13 -11.77
C GLN A 137 -6.03 1.83 -12.03
N LEU A 138 -4.97 1.46 -11.31
CA LEU A 138 -3.63 2.01 -11.56
C LEU A 138 -3.09 1.61 -12.94
N PHE A 139 -3.46 0.45 -13.50
CA PHE A 139 -3.14 0.07 -14.88
C PHE A 139 -3.82 0.96 -15.93
N GLU A 140 -4.94 1.60 -15.59
CA GLU A 140 -5.69 2.49 -16.51
C GLU A 140 -5.11 3.89 -16.62
N ARG A 141 -4.33 4.32 -15.62
CA ARG A 141 -3.78 5.67 -15.60
C ARG A 141 -2.79 5.84 -16.76
N LYS A 142 -3.15 6.67 -17.74
CA LYS A 142 -2.21 7.10 -18.77
C LYS A 142 -1.09 7.88 -18.08
N HIS A 143 0.12 7.33 -18.14
CA HIS A 143 1.30 8.09 -17.79
C HIS A 143 1.69 8.88 -19.05
N ASP A 144 1.28 10.15 -19.10
CA ASP A 144 1.70 11.07 -20.14
C ASP A 144 3.23 11.26 -20.06
N SER A 145 3.98 10.43 -20.76
CA SER A 145 5.43 10.51 -20.84
C SER A 145 5.83 11.25 -22.11
N GLU A 146 5.69 12.58 -22.13
CA GLU A 146 6.32 13.41 -23.18
C GLU A 146 7.85 13.47 -23.04
N ASN A 147 8.42 12.98 -21.93
CA ASN A 147 9.86 13.02 -21.65
C ASN A 147 10.42 11.62 -21.42
N GLY A 148 11.37 11.17 -22.26
CA GLY A 148 11.94 9.80 -22.25
C GLY A 148 12.61 9.34 -20.94
N LEU A 149 12.84 10.22 -19.97
CA LEU A 149 13.25 9.86 -18.59
C LEU A 149 12.11 9.26 -17.74
N VAL A 150 10.85 9.49 -18.12
CA VAL A 150 9.65 8.98 -17.43
C VAL A 150 9.43 7.49 -17.75
N ASN A 151 9.94 6.98 -18.87
CA ASN A 151 9.74 5.59 -19.30
C ASN A 151 10.27 4.57 -18.30
N HIS A 152 11.47 4.75 -17.74
CA HIS A 152 12.02 3.83 -16.74
C HIS A 152 11.32 3.88 -15.38
N LEU A 153 10.70 5.01 -15.04
CA LEU A 153 9.87 5.11 -13.83
C LEU A 153 8.50 4.48 -14.08
N HIS A 154 7.94 4.63 -15.28
CA HIS A 154 6.71 3.99 -15.73
C HIS A 154 6.81 2.46 -15.79
N GLU A 155 7.91 1.94 -16.37
CA GLU A 155 8.27 0.50 -16.37
C GLU A 155 8.31 -0.08 -14.95
N ARG A 156 8.91 0.67 -14.01
CA ARG A 156 8.99 0.24 -12.60
C ARG A 156 7.61 0.13 -11.98
N ASN A 157 6.75 1.12 -12.16
CA ASN A 157 5.43 1.16 -11.54
C ASN A 157 4.60 -0.08 -11.92
N LEU A 158 4.44 -0.37 -13.21
CA LEU A 158 3.59 -1.48 -13.71
C LEU A 158 4.02 -2.85 -13.17
N SER A 159 5.32 -3.03 -12.93
CA SER A 159 5.83 -4.25 -12.29
C SER A 159 5.44 -4.37 -10.82
N PHE A 160 5.36 -3.26 -10.08
CA PHE A 160 4.86 -3.23 -8.70
C PHE A 160 3.36 -3.45 -8.66
N GLU A 161 2.59 -2.82 -9.55
CA GLU A 161 1.14 -3.03 -9.61
C GLU A 161 0.80 -4.50 -9.91
N SER A 162 1.44 -5.09 -10.93
CA SER A 162 1.26 -6.51 -11.29
C SER A 162 1.57 -7.44 -10.11
N ARG A 163 2.77 -7.31 -9.51
CA ARG A 163 3.17 -8.15 -8.37
C ARG A 163 2.24 -7.98 -7.16
N SER A 164 1.85 -6.74 -6.86
CA SER A 164 0.98 -6.45 -5.74
C SER A 164 -0.43 -7.00 -5.98
N LEU A 165 -0.90 -6.94 -7.23
CA LEU A 165 -2.19 -7.51 -7.63
C LEU A 165 -2.19 -9.03 -7.48
N CYS A 166 -1.13 -9.71 -7.90
CA CYS A 166 -0.98 -11.15 -7.72
C CYS A 166 -0.96 -11.56 -6.24
N LYS A 167 -0.40 -10.73 -5.35
CA LYS A 167 -0.40 -11.00 -3.91
C LYS A 167 -1.75 -10.73 -3.23
N ALA A 168 -2.43 -9.65 -3.63
CA ALA A 168 -3.71 -9.28 -3.04
C ALA A 168 -4.87 -10.18 -3.53
N ALA A 169 -4.84 -10.63 -4.78
CA ALA A 169 -5.94 -11.38 -5.39
C ALA A 169 -5.96 -12.85 -4.97
N THR A 170 -7.12 -13.31 -4.49
CA THR A 170 -7.39 -14.73 -4.19
C THR A 170 -8.32 -15.36 -5.24
N GLN A 171 -8.62 -16.65 -5.10
CA GLN A 171 -9.50 -17.40 -6.01
C GLN A 171 -10.83 -16.70 -6.33
N SER A 172 -11.44 -16.06 -5.33
CA SER A 172 -12.72 -15.35 -5.50
C SER A 172 -12.60 -14.09 -6.39
N MET A 173 -11.39 -13.59 -6.60
CA MET A 173 -11.09 -12.32 -7.27
C MET A 173 -10.42 -12.47 -8.64
N TYR A 174 -9.86 -13.65 -8.96
CA TYR A 174 -9.19 -13.89 -10.25
C TYR A 174 -10.09 -13.59 -11.46
N ARG A 175 -11.39 -13.91 -11.36
CA ARG A 175 -12.35 -13.52 -12.39
C ARG A 175 -12.34 -12.02 -12.64
N THR A 176 -12.40 -11.21 -11.58
CA THR A 176 -12.36 -9.74 -11.69
C THR A 176 -11.08 -9.27 -12.36
N VAL A 177 -9.93 -9.85 -12.00
CA VAL A 177 -8.63 -9.51 -12.60
C VAL A 177 -8.64 -9.81 -14.11
N VAL A 178 -9.03 -11.02 -14.51
CA VAL A 178 -9.07 -11.43 -15.91
C VAL A 178 -10.03 -10.57 -16.73
N GLU A 179 -11.24 -10.32 -16.20
CA GLU A 179 -12.26 -9.52 -16.89
C GLU A 179 -11.80 -8.09 -17.20
N ASN A 180 -11.00 -7.48 -16.31
CA ASN A 180 -10.51 -6.11 -16.47
C ASN A 180 -9.19 -6.02 -17.25
N LEU A 181 -8.28 -6.98 -17.08
CA LEU A 181 -6.95 -6.89 -17.68
C LEU A 181 -6.84 -7.50 -19.09
N LYS A 182 -7.77 -8.36 -19.50
CA LYS A 182 -7.72 -8.99 -20.84
C LYS A 182 -7.68 -8.01 -22.01
N ARG A 183 -8.25 -6.81 -21.86
CA ARG A 183 -8.23 -5.77 -22.91
C ARG A 183 -6.82 -5.25 -23.23
N TYR A 184 -5.87 -5.41 -22.31
CA TYR A 184 -4.47 -5.04 -22.53
C TYR A 184 -3.70 -6.11 -23.32
N LEU A 185 -4.27 -7.30 -23.50
CA LEU A 185 -3.64 -8.44 -24.17
C LEU A 185 -4.00 -8.49 -25.66
N SER A 186 -3.71 -7.40 -26.38
CA SER A 186 -3.89 -7.29 -27.83
C SER A 186 -2.55 -7.12 -28.54
N ASP A 187 -2.48 -7.51 -29.83
CA ASP A 187 -1.29 -7.29 -30.66
C ASP A 187 -0.92 -5.80 -30.78
N GLU A 188 -1.91 -4.92 -30.73
CA GLU A 188 -1.71 -3.47 -30.72
C GLU A 188 -1.00 -3.02 -29.44
N ASN A 189 -1.48 -3.47 -28.28
CA ASN A 189 -0.86 -3.15 -27.00
C ASN A 189 0.51 -3.81 -26.86
N PHE A 190 0.72 -5.01 -27.40
CA PHE A 190 2.04 -5.64 -27.44
C PHE A 190 3.08 -4.76 -28.17
N LYS A 191 2.67 -4.10 -29.26
CA LYS A 191 3.56 -3.24 -30.06
C LYS A 191 3.72 -1.84 -29.48
N ASN A 192 2.64 -1.23 -29.01
CA ASN A 192 2.61 0.19 -28.65
C ASN A 192 2.74 0.43 -27.15
N HIS A 193 2.40 -0.56 -26.33
CA HIS A 193 2.22 -0.47 -24.88
C HIS A 193 2.76 -1.74 -24.18
N PHE A 194 3.97 -2.15 -24.59
CA PHE A 194 4.55 -3.43 -24.19
C PHE A 194 4.59 -3.64 -22.67
N GLU A 195 4.85 -2.59 -21.89
CA GLU A 195 4.88 -2.69 -20.42
C GLU A 195 3.50 -2.93 -19.81
N GLN A 196 2.46 -2.22 -20.29
CA GLN A 196 1.09 -2.51 -19.87
C GLN A 196 0.67 -3.92 -20.28
N PHE A 197 1.03 -4.34 -21.50
CA PHE A 197 0.80 -5.69 -21.98
C PHE A 197 1.47 -6.72 -21.06
N LYS A 198 2.75 -6.53 -20.75
CA LYS A 198 3.56 -7.45 -19.94
C LYS A 198 3.01 -7.57 -18.52
N ALA A 199 2.73 -6.45 -17.86
CA ALA A 199 2.17 -6.44 -16.51
C ALA A 199 0.78 -7.10 -16.47
N ALA A 200 -0.07 -6.83 -17.47
CA ALA A 200 -1.37 -7.48 -17.60
C ALA A 200 -1.23 -8.97 -17.87
N TYR A 201 -0.26 -9.36 -18.70
CA TYR A 201 0.03 -10.75 -19.04
C TYR A 201 0.45 -11.53 -17.79
N GLU A 202 1.39 -11.01 -17.01
CA GLU A 202 1.83 -11.62 -15.75
C GLU A 202 0.67 -11.81 -14.76
N SER A 203 -0.17 -10.79 -14.60
CA SER A 203 -1.32 -10.83 -13.69
C SER A 203 -2.40 -11.83 -14.15
N VAL A 204 -2.73 -11.84 -15.44
CA VAL A 204 -3.70 -12.78 -16.02
C VAL A 204 -3.16 -14.20 -16.03
N TRP A 205 -1.87 -14.38 -16.31
CA TRP A 205 -1.20 -15.68 -16.25
C TRP A 205 -1.26 -16.26 -14.84
N HIS A 206 -0.93 -15.46 -13.82
CA HIS A 206 -1.07 -15.87 -12.43
C HIS A 206 -2.51 -16.30 -12.09
N CYS A 207 -3.52 -15.59 -12.59
CA CYS A 207 -4.92 -16.02 -12.44
C CYS A 207 -5.18 -17.37 -13.12
N ALA A 208 -4.70 -17.56 -14.35
CA ALA A 208 -4.89 -18.78 -15.13
C ALA A 208 -4.26 -20.01 -14.45
N GLU A 209 -3.10 -19.85 -13.81
CA GLU A 209 -2.43 -20.92 -13.05
C GLU A 209 -3.20 -21.33 -11.79
N ASN A 210 -3.96 -20.40 -11.20
CA ASN A 210 -4.60 -20.59 -9.89
C ASN A 210 -6.13 -20.72 -9.97
N MET A 211 -6.72 -20.69 -11.16
CA MET A 211 -8.14 -20.87 -11.39
C MET A 211 -8.43 -22.06 -12.31
N ASN A 212 -9.62 -22.65 -12.19
CA ASN A 212 -9.99 -23.72 -13.12
C ASN A 212 -10.22 -23.16 -14.55
N TYR A 213 -9.96 -24.00 -15.54
CA TYR A 213 -10.03 -23.61 -16.95
C TYR A 213 -11.42 -23.09 -17.37
N GLN A 214 -12.50 -23.69 -16.87
CA GLN A 214 -13.86 -23.27 -17.23
C GLN A 214 -14.18 -21.86 -16.76
N ASP A 215 -13.79 -21.52 -15.53
CA ASP A 215 -13.98 -20.19 -14.97
C ASP A 215 -13.06 -19.16 -15.64
N PHE A 216 -11.84 -19.55 -16.03
CA PHE A 216 -10.98 -18.71 -16.84
C PHE A 216 -11.64 -18.38 -18.18
N CYS A 217 -12.10 -19.39 -18.92
CA CYS A 217 -12.77 -19.18 -20.21
C CYS A 217 -14.03 -18.31 -20.09
N ARG A 218 -14.80 -18.46 -19.01
CA ARG A 218 -15.97 -17.59 -18.75
C ARG A 218 -15.56 -16.14 -18.50
N ALA A 219 -14.51 -15.93 -17.71
CA ALA A 219 -13.97 -14.58 -17.44
C ALA A 219 -13.36 -13.95 -18.70
N TRP A 220 -12.65 -14.75 -19.51
CA TRP A 220 -12.04 -14.31 -20.75
C TRP A 220 -13.07 -13.86 -21.78
N ASN A 221 -14.16 -14.61 -21.94
CA ASN A 221 -15.19 -14.34 -22.95
C ASN A 221 -16.32 -13.43 -22.47
N SER A 222 -16.32 -12.96 -21.22
CA SER A 222 -17.36 -12.05 -20.73
C SER A 222 -17.29 -10.68 -21.44
N SER A 223 -18.43 -10.04 -21.67
CA SER A 223 -18.43 -8.64 -22.11
C SER A 223 -17.96 -7.72 -20.99
N PRO A 224 -17.35 -6.56 -21.29
CA PRO A 224 -17.01 -5.57 -20.26
C PRO A 224 -18.27 -5.19 -19.47
N ARG A 225 -18.23 -5.30 -18.14
CA ARG A 225 -19.28 -4.71 -17.31
C ARG A 225 -19.12 -3.19 -17.40
N VAL A 226 -19.91 -2.56 -18.26
CA VAL A 226 -20.11 -1.11 -18.25
C VAL A 226 -20.77 -0.79 -16.90
N GLU A 227 -20.03 -0.16 -15.98
CA GLU A 227 -20.68 0.43 -14.80
C GLU A 227 -21.70 1.46 -15.30
N PRO A 228 -22.95 1.46 -14.81
CA PRO A 228 -23.92 2.47 -15.20
C PRO A 228 -23.35 3.84 -14.87
N SER A 229 -23.31 4.71 -15.89
CA SER A 229 -22.90 6.10 -15.77
C SER A 229 -23.60 6.72 -14.57
N LYS A 230 -22.83 7.24 -13.60
CA LYS A 230 -23.37 8.11 -12.57
C LYS A 230 -23.88 9.37 -13.27
N ASN A 231 -25.19 9.45 -13.44
CA ASN A 231 -25.91 10.67 -13.83
C ASN A 231 -25.76 11.75 -12.77
#